data_AF-A0A940KSY6-F1
#
_entry.id   AF-A0A940KSY6-F1
#
_cell.length_a   1.000
_cell.length_b   1.000
_cell.length_c   1.000
_cell.angle_alpha   90.00
_cell.angle_beta   90.00
_cell.angle_gamma   90.00
#
_symmetry.space_group_name_H-M   'P 1'
#
loop_
_entity.id
_entity.type
_entity.pdbx_description
1 polymer ?
#
loop_
_entity_poly.entity_id
_entity_poly.type
_entity_poly.pdbx_seq_one_letter_code
_entity_poly.pdbx_strand_id
1 'polypeptide(L)'
;MNPDRQDDYLERVKAEIRLEAEAARERAPLPRRDPPPRAAKAAVADGIERERLDYAIGELTGPHYIAFVDHVFRAILKRPPDDAGATLQLRLLAAGAPKAEVIGNLRWSPEGRRVGTRVRGLLPRYALAKLARVPVLGYALQWSLAFAGLPLLLRHQRAADTSTAAGFTAVADAQRDNVRRFDEAQAAHQALSAEHDRRSDELRGEIRRLQLRVDDLEQRAARLEDRAHALELRSDSLEGRAGAVAHELVDLRHYVHAANHWVASLQRSLAELEDVAANERERADAFAAALPENPSSAAVRRDRHAEWSAALAQHLPPSARVLDLGSGDGAWLAALAARGLDASGVEANAHLLERAPQARIAQGDPAATLVRCADADLDAISLGVDAFVGAESARIDALHHARRALKPDGWLALRCEREPYRLGEGGDLDAARWSAWLVAAGFRAPEILRDGDAALVLARRTADESARA
;
A
#
# COMPACT_ATOMS: atom_id res chain seq x y z
N MET A 1 -13.97 23.94 -53.18
CA MET A 1 -12.80 24.22 -52.33
C MET A 1 -13.17 25.42 -51.47
N ASN A 2 -13.36 25.23 -50.16
CA ASN A 2 -14.09 26.16 -49.30
C ASN A 2 -13.14 27.27 -48.78
N PRO A 3 -13.37 28.56 -49.09
CA PRO A 3 -12.46 29.66 -48.77
C PRO A 3 -12.23 29.88 -47.26
N ASP A 4 -13.17 29.49 -46.41
CA ASP A 4 -13.06 29.62 -44.94
C ASP A 4 -11.89 28.83 -44.30
N ARG A 5 -11.41 27.75 -44.95
CA ARG A 5 -10.32 26.94 -44.38
C ARG A 5 -8.93 27.52 -44.62
N GLN A 6 -8.76 28.40 -45.61
CA GLN A 6 -7.47 29.05 -45.88
C GLN A 6 -7.22 30.21 -44.92
N ASP A 7 -8.25 30.97 -44.55
CA ASP A 7 -8.12 32.06 -43.59
C ASP A 7 -7.80 31.55 -42.17
N ASP A 8 -8.41 30.44 -41.75
CA ASP A 8 -8.15 29.84 -40.44
C ASP A 8 -6.73 29.25 -40.33
N TYR A 9 -6.18 28.74 -41.45
CA TYR A 9 -4.79 28.29 -41.52
C TYR A 9 -3.81 29.48 -41.49
N LEU A 10 -4.11 30.56 -42.22
CA LEU A 10 -3.27 31.76 -42.25
C LEU A 10 -3.25 32.47 -40.89
N GLU A 11 -4.37 32.51 -40.17
CA GLU A 11 -4.42 33.08 -38.82
C GLU A 11 -3.66 32.22 -37.81
N ARG A 12 -3.71 30.89 -37.91
CA ARG A 12 -2.86 30.00 -37.10
C ARG A 12 -1.37 30.22 -37.35
N VAL A 13 -0.95 30.30 -38.61
CA VAL A 13 0.46 30.53 -38.96
C VAL A 13 0.92 31.92 -38.49
N LYS A 14 0.08 32.95 -38.61
CA LYS A 14 0.39 34.28 -38.08
C LYS A 14 0.51 34.28 -36.55
N ALA A 15 -0.34 33.54 -35.85
CA ALA A 15 -0.29 33.41 -34.39
C ALA A 15 0.97 32.68 -33.93
N GLU A 16 1.37 31.62 -34.63
CA GLU A 16 2.58 30.86 -34.35
C GLU A 16 3.85 31.70 -34.59
N ILE A 17 3.91 32.46 -35.69
CA ILE A 17 5.01 33.41 -35.96
C ILE A 17 5.07 34.50 -34.89
N ARG A 18 3.92 34.95 -34.37
CA ARG A 18 3.87 36.01 -33.35
C ARG A 18 4.37 35.49 -32.00
N LEU A 19 4.01 34.25 -31.62
CA LEU A 19 4.52 33.56 -30.42
C LEU A 19 6.02 33.28 -30.52
N GLU A 20 6.52 32.87 -31.69
CA GLU A 20 7.94 32.63 -31.90
C GLU A 20 8.76 33.93 -31.89
N ALA A 21 8.20 35.02 -32.40
CA ALA A 21 8.81 36.35 -32.34
C ALA A 21 8.84 36.94 -30.91
N GLU A 22 7.84 36.66 -30.08
CA GLU A 22 7.85 37.03 -28.65
C GLU A 22 8.86 36.19 -27.86
N ALA A 23 8.94 34.88 -28.10
CA ALA A 23 9.97 34.02 -27.51
C ALA A 23 11.40 34.41 -27.93
N ALA A 24 11.58 34.93 -29.15
CA ALA A 24 12.86 35.47 -29.62
C ALA A 24 13.22 36.82 -28.97
N ARG A 25 12.24 37.60 -28.49
CA ARG A 25 12.47 38.86 -27.77
C ARG A 25 12.87 38.66 -26.31
N GLU A 26 12.43 37.58 -25.67
CA GLU A 26 12.81 37.25 -24.29
C GLU A 26 14.22 36.62 -24.17
N ARG A 27 14.78 36.10 -25.27
CA ARG A 27 16.20 35.71 -25.31
C ARG A 27 17.07 36.96 -25.33
N ALA A 28 17.84 37.16 -24.25
CA ALA A 28 18.82 38.23 -24.13
C ALA A 28 19.65 38.38 -25.42
N PRO A 29 19.83 39.61 -25.94
CA PRO A 29 20.54 39.81 -27.19
C PRO A 29 22.00 39.38 -27.04
N LEU A 30 22.44 38.46 -27.91
CA LEU A 30 23.85 38.12 -28.06
C LEU A 30 24.65 39.41 -28.30
N PRO A 31 25.84 39.58 -27.68
CA PRO A 31 26.64 40.78 -27.85
C PRO A 31 26.97 40.98 -29.33
N ARG A 32 26.69 42.19 -29.84
CA ARG A 32 27.06 42.59 -31.20
C ARG A 32 28.57 42.44 -31.36
N ARG A 33 29.00 41.52 -32.22
CA ARG A 33 30.36 41.49 -32.76
C ARG A 33 30.51 42.69 -33.68
N ASP A 34 31.40 43.61 -33.34
CA ASP A 34 31.76 44.72 -34.22
C ASP A 34 32.26 44.16 -35.56
N PRO A 35 31.83 44.73 -36.69
CA PRO A 35 32.38 44.36 -37.99
C PRO A 35 33.87 44.75 -38.04
N PRO A 36 34.74 43.92 -38.65
CA PRO A 36 36.16 44.23 -38.73
C PRO A 36 36.37 45.57 -39.47
N PRO A 37 37.34 46.40 -39.04
CA PRO A 37 37.55 47.72 -39.61
C PRO A 37 37.90 47.59 -41.10
N ARG A 38 37.15 48.33 -41.92
CA ARG A 38 37.34 48.41 -43.38
C ARG A 38 38.69 49.07 -43.64
N ALA A 39 39.67 48.28 -44.09
CA ALA A 39 41.00 48.77 -44.45
C ALA A 39 40.87 49.90 -45.48
N ALA A 40 41.35 51.09 -45.12
CA ALA A 40 41.43 52.23 -46.02
C ALA A 40 42.32 51.87 -47.21
N LYS A 41 41.81 52.02 -48.44
CA LYS A 41 42.63 51.95 -49.65
C LYS A 41 43.69 53.05 -49.56
N ALA A 42 44.93 52.67 -49.30
CA ALA A 42 46.06 53.56 -49.41
C ALA A 42 46.11 54.10 -50.85
N ALA A 43 46.02 55.42 -51.00
CA ALA A 43 46.31 56.08 -52.26
C ALA A 43 47.77 55.78 -52.60
N VAL A 44 47.99 54.92 -53.59
CA VAL A 44 49.33 54.63 -54.11
C VAL A 44 49.81 55.92 -54.75
N ALA A 45 50.76 56.60 -54.10
CA ALA A 45 51.50 57.67 -54.76
C ALA A 45 52.17 57.06 -55.99
N ASP A 46 51.80 57.48 -57.20
CA ASP A 46 52.28 56.89 -58.46
C ASP A 46 53.81 56.98 -58.66
N GLY A 47 54.55 57.58 -57.72
CA GLY A 47 56.02 57.59 -57.71
C GLY A 47 56.65 58.43 -58.82
N ILE A 48 55.87 59.28 -59.52
CA ILE A 48 56.34 60.11 -60.63
C ILE A 48 56.68 61.51 -60.13
N GLU A 49 57.97 61.81 -60.01
CA GLU A 49 58.49 63.16 -59.72
C GLU A 49 58.41 64.04 -60.99
N ARG A 50 57.25 64.67 -61.24
CA ARG A 50 57.01 65.46 -62.47
C ARG A 50 57.88 66.71 -62.58
N GLU A 51 58.23 67.32 -61.46
CA GLU A 51 58.94 68.61 -61.38
C GLU A 51 60.45 68.48 -61.55
N ARG A 52 61.03 67.32 -61.21
CA ARG A 52 62.47 67.08 -61.30
C ARG A 52 62.85 66.71 -62.73
N LEU A 53 63.63 67.57 -63.40
CA LEU A 53 64.09 67.30 -64.77
C LEU A 53 65.57 66.91 -64.86
N ASP A 54 66.35 67.04 -63.78
CA ASP A 54 67.77 66.71 -63.76
C ASP A 54 68.05 65.44 -62.95
N TYR A 55 68.71 64.48 -63.61
CA TYR A 55 69.07 63.17 -63.04
C TYR A 55 70.54 62.83 -63.28
N ALA A 56 71.14 62.13 -62.32
CA ALA A 56 72.41 61.46 -62.55
C ALA A 56 72.16 60.04 -63.06
N ILE A 57 72.98 59.54 -63.99
CA ILE A 57 72.84 58.19 -64.52
C ILE A 57 72.93 57.09 -63.44
N GLY A 58 73.65 57.33 -62.35
CA GLY A 58 73.75 56.41 -61.21
C GLY A 58 72.42 56.22 -60.48
N GLU A 59 71.60 57.28 -60.37
CA GLU A 59 70.29 57.23 -59.71
C GLU A 59 69.31 56.36 -60.50
N LEU A 60 69.36 56.46 -61.84
CA LEU A 60 68.45 55.74 -62.73
C LEU A 60 68.80 54.26 -62.92
N THR A 61 70.01 53.84 -62.54
CA THR A 61 70.52 52.49 -62.85
C THR A 61 70.41 51.49 -61.71
N GLY A 62 69.94 51.91 -60.53
CA GLY A 62 69.80 51.07 -59.33
C GLY A 62 68.85 49.89 -59.47
N PRO A 63 67.57 50.08 -59.86
CA PRO A 63 66.62 48.98 -60.03
C PRO A 63 67.06 48.00 -61.14
N HIS A 64 66.51 46.78 -61.13
CA HIS A 64 66.85 45.71 -62.09
C HIS A 64 65.66 45.31 -62.97
N TYR A 65 65.97 44.93 -64.21
CA TYR A 65 65.04 44.33 -65.17
C TYR A 65 63.69 45.07 -65.31
N ILE A 66 62.57 44.49 -64.89
CA ILE A 66 61.23 45.10 -64.99
C ILE A 66 61.14 46.39 -64.17
N ALA A 67 61.62 46.37 -62.92
CA ALA A 67 61.62 47.54 -62.06
C ALA A 67 62.51 48.68 -62.59
N PHE A 68 63.57 48.36 -63.33
CA PHE A 68 64.42 49.35 -64.00
C PHE A 68 63.68 50.06 -65.13
N VAL A 69 63.02 49.30 -66.02
CA VAL A 69 62.32 49.89 -67.15
C VAL A 69 61.18 50.79 -66.67
N ASP A 70 60.39 50.33 -65.70
CA ASP A 70 59.34 51.16 -65.08
C ASP A 70 59.91 52.46 -64.46
N HIS A 71 60.99 52.35 -63.68
CA HIS A 71 61.63 53.51 -63.07
C HIS A 71 62.14 54.53 -64.11
N VAL A 72 62.78 54.07 -65.20
CA VAL A 72 63.32 54.95 -66.24
C VAL A 72 62.22 55.63 -67.05
N PHE A 73 61.11 54.94 -67.35
CA PHE A 73 59.95 55.56 -68.00
C PHE A 73 59.35 56.66 -67.11
N ARG A 74 59.15 56.38 -65.82
CA ARG A 74 58.63 57.35 -64.85
C ARG A 74 59.56 58.53 -64.67
N ALA A 75 60.88 58.31 -64.64
CA ALA A 75 61.85 59.38 -64.43
C ALA A 75 62.09 60.25 -65.68
N ILE A 76 62.19 59.65 -66.87
CA ILE A 76 62.57 60.35 -68.11
C ILE A 76 61.36 60.86 -68.89
N LEU A 77 60.31 60.05 -69.01
CA LEU A 77 59.11 60.36 -69.79
C LEU A 77 57.94 60.86 -68.92
N LYS A 78 58.09 60.84 -67.58
CA LYS A 78 57.09 61.32 -66.60
C LYS A 78 55.73 60.63 -66.71
N ARG A 79 55.74 59.37 -67.15
CA ARG A 79 54.57 58.50 -67.25
C ARG A 79 54.94 57.05 -66.92
N PRO A 80 53.97 56.20 -66.51
CA PRO A 80 54.21 54.77 -66.46
C PRO A 80 54.47 54.22 -67.88
N PRO A 81 55.24 53.13 -67.99
CA PRO A 81 55.49 52.50 -69.28
C PRO A 81 54.20 51.91 -69.86
N ASP A 82 54.04 52.00 -71.17
CA ASP A 82 53.04 51.24 -71.93
C ASP A 82 53.56 49.82 -72.20
N ASP A 83 52.66 48.84 -72.34
CA ASP A 83 53.07 47.43 -72.55
C ASP A 83 53.98 47.25 -73.77
N ALA A 84 53.70 47.99 -74.85
CA ALA A 84 54.51 47.95 -76.07
C ALA A 84 55.90 48.58 -75.90
N GLY A 85 55.99 49.76 -75.26
CA GLY A 85 57.26 50.44 -75.03
C GLY A 85 58.10 49.75 -73.95
N ALA A 86 57.46 49.22 -72.90
CA ALA A 86 58.11 48.38 -71.89
C ALA A 86 58.75 47.16 -72.55
N THR A 87 57.98 46.43 -73.36
CA THR A 87 58.43 45.20 -74.01
C THR A 87 59.61 45.46 -74.95
N LEU A 88 59.61 46.57 -75.70
CA LEU A 88 60.74 46.92 -76.57
C LEU A 88 62.03 47.15 -75.78
N GLN A 89 61.97 47.92 -74.69
CA GLN A 89 63.15 48.18 -73.86
C GLN A 89 63.58 46.94 -73.06
N LEU A 90 62.64 46.13 -72.57
CA LEU A 90 62.93 44.86 -71.91
C LEU A 90 63.60 43.86 -72.86
N ARG A 91 63.16 43.78 -74.12
CA ARG A 91 63.83 42.96 -75.15
C ARG A 91 65.25 43.41 -75.43
N LEU A 92 65.51 44.72 -75.44
CA LEU A 92 66.86 45.25 -75.58
C LEU A 92 67.76 44.87 -74.40
N LEU A 93 67.25 44.96 -73.17
CA LEU A 93 67.99 44.52 -71.98
C LEU A 93 68.23 43.01 -71.97
N ALA A 94 67.23 42.22 -72.35
CA ALA A 94 67.34 40.77 -72.48
C ALA A 94 68.37 40.37 -73.56
N ALA A 95 68.49 41.16 -74.63
CA ALA A 95 69.51 41.00 -75.67
C ALA A 95 70.91 41.51 -75.27
N GLY A 96 71.10 41.95 -74.01
CA GLY A 96 72.39 42.39 -73.47
C GLY A 96 72.73 43.86 -73.74
N ALA A 97 71.77 44.68 -74.17
CA ALA A 97 72.01 46.11 -74.32
C ALA A 97 72.30 46.75 -72.94
N PRO A 98 73.28 47.66 -72.85
CA PRO A 98 73.59 48.31 -71.58
C PRO A 98 72.43 49.21 -71.15
N LYS A 99 72.20 49.32 -69.83
CA LYS A 99 71.17 50.21 -69.25
C LYS A 99 71.25 51.65 -69.77
N ALA A 100 72.46 52.15 -70.02
CA ALA A 100 72.70 53.48 -70.60
C ALA A 100 72.11 53.64 -72.01
N GLU A 101 72.03 52.56 -72.80
CA GLU A 101 71.42 52.60 -74.12
C GLU A 101 69.90 52.75 -74.04
N VAL A 102 69.25 52.04 -73.12
CA VAL A 102 67.81 52.15 -72.88
C VAL A 102 67.45 53.57 -72.42
N ILE A 103 68.18 54.11 -71.44
CA ILE A 103 68.01 55.48 -70.95
C ILE A 103 68.20 56.49 -72.10
N GLY A 104 69.20 56.28 -72.96
CA GLY A 104 69.46 57.15 -74.12
C GLY A 104 68.38 57.06 -75.21
N ASN A 105 67.94 55.85 -75.57
CA ASN A 105 66.87 55.65 -76.56
C ASN A 105 65.57 56.33 -76.11
N LEU A 106 65.25 56.26 -74.81
CA LEU A 106 64.08 56.94 -74.25
C LEU A 106 64.25 58.46 -74.20
N ARG A 107 65.42 58.94 -73.73
CA ARG A 107 65.71 60.37 -73.61
C ARG A 107 65.76 61.10 -74.96
N TRP A 108 66.34 60.49 -75.99
CA TRP A 108 66.40 61.05 -77.35
C TRP A 108 65.31 60.51 -78.28
N SER A 109 64.28 59.86 -77.74
CA SER A 109 63.05 59.61 -78.49
C SER A 109 62.34 60.93 -78.80
N PRO A 110 61.44 60.97 -79.80
CA PRO A 110 60.61 62.15 -80.06
C PRO A 110 59.81 62.59 -78.83
N GLU A 111 59.38 61.64 -78.00
CA GLU A 111 58.65 61.87 -76.76
C GLU A 111 59.57 62.44 -75.65
N GLY A 112 60.72 61.82 -75.41
CA GLY A 112 61.69 62.28 -74.40
C GLY A 112 62.33 63.63 -74.72
N ARG A 113 62.43 64.00 -76.00
CA ARG A 113 62.84 65.34 -76.42
C ARG A 113 61.82 66.42 -76.06
N ARG A 114 60.52 66.11 -76.06
CA ARG A 114 59.46 67.06 -75.64
C ARG A 114 59.48 67.34 -74.14
N VAL A 115 59.79 66.32 -73.33
CA VAL A 115 59.90 66.45 -71.87
C VAL A 115 61.21 67.13 -71.47
N GLY A 116 62.31 66.83 -72.14
CA GLY A 116 63.56 67.59 -72.02
C GLY A 116 64.46 67.29 -70.82
N THR A 117 64.18 66.23 -70.04
CA THR A 117 64.95 65.82 -68.85
C THR A 117 66.48 65.77 -69.09
N ARG A 118 67.35 66.34 -68.27
CA ARG A 118 68.81 66.22 -68.49
C ARG A 118 69.37 65.08 -67.66
N VAL A 119 70.06 64.15 -68.32
CA VAL A 119 70.76 63.04 -67.66
C VAL A 119 72.26 63.28 -67.74
N ARG A 120 72.87 63.66 -66.61
CA ARG A 120 74.31 63.94 -66.53
C ARG A 120 75.12 62.68 -66.80
N GLY A 121 76.07 62.77 -67.73
CA GLY A 121 76.96 61.65 -68.10
C GLY A 121 76.38 60.62 -69.07
N LEU A 122 75.17 60.85 -69.61
CA LEU A 122 74.52 59.91 -70.54
C LEU A 122 75.12 59.94 -71.96
N LEU A 123 75.40 61.15 -72.48
CA LEU A 123 75.93 61.36 -73.85
C LEU A 123 77.14 60.49 -74.20
N PRO A 124 78.26 60.51 -73.46
CA PRO A 124 79.44 59.73 -73.82
C PRO A 124 79.18 58.22 -73.75
N ARG A 125 78.39 57.75 -72.79
CA ARG A 125 78.07 56.32 -72.59
C ARG A 125 77.09 55.79 -73.64
N TYR A 126 76.14 56.62 -74.07
CA TYR A 126 75.23 56.29 -75.15
C TYR A 126 75.91 56.31 -76.52
N ALA A 127 76.78 57.29 -76.78
CA ALA A 127 77.57 57.35 -78.01
C ALA A 127 78.48 56.10 -78.12
N LEU A 128 79.11 55.70 -77.01
CA LEU A 128 79.89 54.46 -76.94
C LEU A 128 79.03 53.22 -77.24
N ALA A 129 77.84 53.12 -76.66
CA ALA A 129 76.91 52.02 -76.90
C ALA A 129 76.43 51.95 -78.37
N LYS A 130 76.26 53.09 -79.05
CA LYS A 130 75.92 53.14 -80.48
C LYS A 130 77.11 52.85 -81.40
N LEU A 131 78.29 53.37 -81.08
CA LEU A 131 79.53 53.12 -81.84
C LEU A 131 79.91 51.64 -81.82
N ALA A 132 79.67 50.97 -80.68
CA ALA A 132 79.84 49.53 -80.53
C ALA A 132 78.91 48.68 -81.43
N ARG A 133 77.93 49.27 -82.11
CA ARG A 133 77.00 48.57 -83.04
C ARG A 133 77.36 48.76 -84.52
N VAL A 134 78.39 49.55 -84.86
CA VAL A 134 78.86 49.70 -86.25
C VAL A 134 79.59 48.42 -86.67
N PRO A 135 79.22 47.78 -87.80
CA PRO A 135 79.91 46.58 -88.25
C PRO A 135 81.42 46.84 -88.43
N VAL A 136 82.26 45.90 -88.00
CA VAL A 136 83.74 45.97 -87.96
C VAL A 136 84.32 46.86 -86.84
N LEU A 137 84.01 48.16 -86.81
CA LEU A 137 84.52 49.10 -85.79
C LEU A 137 84.02 48.77 -84.38
N GLY A 138 82.75 48.37 -84.27
CA GLY A 138 82.16 47.95 -83.01
C GLY A 138 82.77 46.66 -82.47
N TYR A 139 83.15 45.74 -83.35
CA TYR A 139 83.79 44.48 -82.96
C TYR A 139 85.16 44.74 -82.30
N ALA A 140 86.04 45.51 -82.95
CA ALA A 140 87.36 45.83 -82.39
C ALA A 140 87.28 46.58 -81.04
N LEU A 141 86.31 47.49 -80.91
CA LEU A 141 86.07 48.25 -79.67
C LEU A 141 85.53 47.35 -78.55
N GLN A 142 84.58 46.47 -78.85
CA GLN A 142 84.02 45.51 -77.89
C GLN A 142 85.09 44.54 -77.38
N TRP A 143 85.96 44.01 -78.25
CA TRP A 143 87.06 43.13 -77.84
C TRP A 143 88.06 43.82 -76.93
N SER A 144 88.40 45.07 -77.22
CA SER A 144 89.32 45.87 -76.40
C SER A 144 88.73 46.15 -75.01
N LEU A 145 87.45 46.52 -74.94
CA LEU A 145 86.71 46.74 -73.69
C LEU A 145 86.51 45.44 -72.89
N ALA A 146 86.23 44.33 -73.58
CA ALA A 146 86.07 43.02 -72.96
C ALA A 146 87.37 42.53 -72.31
N PHE A 147 88.50 42.69 -72.99
CA PHE A 147 89.81 42.28 -72.46
C PHE A 147 90.22 43.10 -71.22
N ALA A 148 89.99 44.42 -71.27
CA ALA A 148 90.24 45.30 -70.12
C ALA A 148 89.26 45.07 -68.95
N GLY A 149 88.01 44.69 -69.24
CA GLY A 149 86.96 44.46 -68.25
C GLY A 149 86.96 43.05 -67.63
N LEU A 150 87.62 42.08 -68.26
CA LEU A 150 87.64 40.67 -67.85
C LEU A 150 87.96 40.44 -66.36
N PRO A 151 89.04 41.02 -65.77
CA PRO A 151 89.36 40.80 -64.37
C PRO A 151 88.30 41.39 -63.42
N LEU A 152 87.68 42.50 -63.79
CA LEU A 152 86.61 43.12 -63.00
C LEU A 152 85.31 42.31 -63.09
N LEU A 153 84.97 41.81 -64.28
CA LEU A 153 83.83 40.93 -64.51
C LEU A 153 83.94 39.63 -63.72
N LEU A 154 85.11 39.00 -63.69
CA LEU A 154 85.36 37.80 -62.88
C LEU A 154 85.15 38.06 -61.38
N ARG A 155 85.55 39.24 -60.88
CA ARG A 155 85.32 39.62 -59.47
C ARG A 155 83.83 39.83 -59.18
N HIS A 156 83.09 40.47 -60.09
CA HIS A 156 81.65 40.64 -59.95
C HIS A 156 80.89 39.33 -60.10
N GLN A 157 81.34 38.43 -60.97
CA GLN A 157 80.76 37.10 -61.15
C GLN A 157 80.91 36.27 -59.87
N ARG A 158 82.12 36.22 -59.28
CA ARG A 158 82.33 35.51 -58.00
C ARG A 158 81.48 36.08 -56.87
N ALA A 159 81.36 37.40 -56.78
CA ALA A 159 80.51 38.04 -55.77
C ALA A 159 79.03 37.71 -55.97
N ALA A 160 78.54 37.74 -57.22
CA ALA A 160 77.17 37.36 -57.56
C ALA A 160 76.91 35.87 -57.25
N ASP A 161 77.83 34.98 -57.63
CA ASP A 161 77.74 33.54 -57.34
C ASP A 161 77.64 33.29 -55.84
N THR A 162 78.44 33.99 -55.02
CA THR A 162 78.35 33.87 -53.55
C THR A 162 77.03 34.37 -52.98
N SER A 163 76.49 35.48 -53.49
CA SER A 163 75.20 36.00 -53.01
C SER A 163 74.03 35.13 -53.43
N THR A 164 74.08 34.58 -54.65
CA THR A 164 73.06 33.67 -55.16
C THR A 164 73.10 32.35 -54.41
N ALA A 165 74.31 31.80 -54.16
CA ALA A 165 74.47 30.61 -53.34
C ALA A 165 73.94 30.81 -51.90
N ALA A 166 74.27 31.93 -51.26
CA ALA A 166 73.74 32.27 -49.93
C ALA A 166 72.22 32.45 -49.91
N GLY A 167 71.65 33.01 -50.98
CA GLY A 167 70.19 33.11 -51.15
C GLY A 167 69.53 31.74 -51.27
N PHE A 168 70.11 30.82 -52.04
CA PHE A 168 69.60 29.46 -52.17
C PHE A 168 69.64 28.68 -50.85
N THR A 169 70.72 28.81 -50.07
CA THR A 169 70.82 28.14 -48.76
C THR A 169 69.80 28.71 -47.77
N ALA A 170 69.64 30.03 -47.71
CA ALA A 170 68.66 30.66 -46.83
C ALA A 170 67.20 30.26 -47.17
N VAL A 171 66.87 30.16 -48.47
CA VAL A 171 65.57 29.67 -48.91
C VAL A 171 65.38 28.19 -48.57
N ALA A 172 66.41 27.36 -48.75
CA ALA A 172 66.34 25.94 -48.39
C ALA A 172 66.14 25.74 -46.88
N ASP A 173 66.82 26.52 -46.04
CA ASP A 173 66.67 26.46 -44.58
C ASP A 173 65.29 26.96 -44.14
N ALA A 174 64.81 28.08 -44.70
CA ALA A 174 63.46 28.58 -44.45
C ALA A 174 62.38 27.58 -44.89
N GLN A 175 62.61 26.87 -45.99
CA GLN A 175 61.69 25.83 -46.47
C GLN A 175 61.67 24.63 -45.52
N ARG A 176 62.81 24.18 -45.01
CA ARG A 176 62.87 23.10 -44.01
C ARG A 176 62.16 23.49 -42.71
N ASP A 177 62.36 24.73 -42.24
CA ASP A 177 61.68 25.24 -41.05
C ASP A 177 60.15 25.30 -41.23
N ASN A 178 59.69 25.71 -42.41
CA ASN A 178 58.26 25.71 -42.72
C ASN A 178 57.67 24.29 -42.75
N VAL A 179 58.36 23.31 -43.33
CA VAL A 179 57.94 21.90 -43.31
C VAL A 179 57.84 21.39 -41.88
N ARG A 180 58.87 21.65 -41.05
CA ARG A 180 58.86 21.24 -39.64
C ARG A 180 57.69 21.84 -38.86
N ARG A 181 57.41 23.14 -39.03
CA ARG A 181 56.26 23.81 -38.40
C ARG A 181 54.94 23.22 -38.86
N PHE A 182 54.83 22.83 -40.13
CA PHE A 182 53.64 22.19 -40.67
C PHE A 182 53.44 20.80 -40.05
N ASP A 183 54.48 20.00 -39.96
CA ASP A 183 54.43 18.67 -39.32
C ASP A 183 54.07 18.77 -37.83
N GLU A 184 54.65 19.73 -37.11
CA GLU A 184 54.31 20.01 -35.71
C GLU A 184 52.85 20.44 -35.53
N ALA A 185 52.35 21.33 -36.40
CA ALA A 185 50.95 21.75 -36.39
C ALA A 185 49.99 20.60 -36.72
N GLN A 186 50.35 19.75 -37.67
CA GLN A 186 49.56 18.58 -38.06
C GLN A 186 49.51 17.54 -36.94
N ALA A 187 50.64 17.28 -36.27
CA ALA A 187 50.69 16.40 -35.11
C ALA A 187 49.84 16.94 -33.95
N ALA A 188 49.90 18.24 -33.67
CA ALA A 188 49.06 18.88 -32.66
C ALA A 188 47.56 18.77 -33.00
N HIS A 189 47.20 18.95 -34.27
CA HIS A 189 45.81 18.81 -34.72
C HIS A 189 45.30 17.37 -34.59
N GLN A 190 46.12 16.38 -34.94
CA GLN A 190 45.79 14.97 -34.77
C GLN A 190 45.61 14.60 -33.29
N ALA A 191 46.47 15.12 -32.41
CA ALA A 191 46.35 14.90 -30.96
C ALA A 191 45.04 15.49 -30.41
N LEU A 192 44.68 16.71 -30.82
CA LEU A 192 43.43 17.36 -30.41
C LEU A 192 42.19 16.61 -30.93
N SER A 193 42.21 16.14 -32.19
CA SER A 193 41.14 15.33 -32.75
C SER A 193 40.97 14.02 -31.98
N ALA A 194 42.07 13.34 -31.67
CA ALA A 194 42.03 12.09 -30.90
C ALA A 194 41.50 12.31 -29.47
N GLU A 195 41.79 13.45 -28.85
CA GLU A 195 41.21 13.82 -27.55
C GLU A 195 39.70 14.08 -27.65
N HIS A 196 39.27 14.81 -28.67
CA HIS A 196 37.84 15.06 -28.96
C HIS A 196 37.07 13.76 -29.20
N ASP A 197 37.65 12.80 -29.93
CA ASP A 197 37.04 11.50 -30.19
C ASP A 197 36.90 10.69 -28.89
N ARG A 198 37.97 10.63 -28.07
CA ARG A 198 37.90 9.97 -26.75
C ARG A 198 36.83 10.58 -25.86
N ARG A 199 36.76 11.91 -25.81
CA ARG A 199 35.77 12.62 -24.98
C ARG A 199 34.34 12.43 -25.50
N SER A 200 34.17 12.35 -26.81
CA SER A 200 32.89 12.02 -27.44
C SER A 200 32.45 10.59 -27.12
N ASP A 201 33.37 9.63 -27.15
CA ASP A 201 33.09 8.23 -26.81
C ASP A 201 32.78 8.05 -25.32
N GLU A 202 33.49 8.77 -24.45
CA GLU A 202 33.20 8.80 -23.01
C GLU A 202 31.80 9.34 -22.72
N LEU A 203 31.44 10.49 -23.32
CA LEU A 203 30.10 11.07 -23.21
C LEU A 203 29.02 10.15 -23.77
N ARG A 204 29.25 9.48 -24.92
CA ARG A 204 28.31 8.46 -25.45
C ARG A 204 28.15 7.29 -24.48
N GLY A 205 29.22 6.88 -23.81
CA GLY A 205 29.21 5.83 -22.80
C GLY A 205 28.40 6.24 -21.55
N GLU A 206 28.53 7.49 -21.10
CA GLU A 206 27.73 8.04 -20.01
C GLU A 206 26.25 8.15 -20.37
N ILE A 207 25.93 8.69 -21.55
CA ILE A 207 24.55 8.78 -22.06
C ILE A 207 23.91 7.40 -22.08
N ARG A 208 24.62 6.38 -22.59
CA ARG A 208 24.11 5.00 -22.62
C ARG A 208 23.87 4.45 -21.21
N ARG A 209 24.77 4.70 -20.27
CA ARG A 209 24.59 4.30 -18.85
C ARG A 209 23.39 5.00 -18.21
N LEU A 210 23.18 6.28 -18.50
CA LEU A 210 22.04 7.03 -17.99
C LEU A 210 20.72 6.52 -18.59
N GLN A 211 20.69 6.22 -19.89
CA GLN A 211 19.52 5.62 -20.54
C GLN A 211 19.13 4.30 -19.87
N LEU A 212 20.09 3.40 -19.65
CA LEU A 212 19.81 2.13 -18.95
C LEU A 212 19.27 2.33 -17.52
N ARG A 213 19.72 3.38 -16.82
CA ARG A 213 19.17 3.72 -15.49
C ARG A 213 17.76 4.29 -15.57
N VAL A 214 17.46 5.10 -16.58
CA VAL A 214 16.11 5.62 -16.81
C VAL A 214 15.17 4.45 -17.10
N ASP A 215 15.56 3.53 -17.99
CA ASP A 215 14.76 2.34 -18.32
C ASP A 215 14.48 1.46 -17.08
N ASP A 216 15.49 1.24 -16.22
CA ASP A 216 15.32 0.50 -14.96
C ASP A 216 14.37 1.22 -13.99
N LEU A 217 14.47 2.55 -13.90
CA LEU A 217 13.57 3.34 -13.05
C LEU A 217 12.13 3.34 -13.57
N GLU A 218 11.93 3.43 -14.88
CA GLU A 218 10.60 3.33 -15.51
C GLU A 218 9.97 1.95 -15.24
N GLN A 219 10.74 0.86 -15.35
CA GLN A 219 10.26 -0.47 -15.01
C GLN A 219 9.90 -0.62 -13.53
N ARG A 220 10.67 0.00 -12.62
CA ARG A 220 10.35 0.01 -11.19
C ARG A 220 9.10 0.82 -10.90
N ALA A 221 8.91 1.96 -11.57
CA ALA A 221 7.72 2.79 -11.44
C ALA A 221 6.47 2.01 -11.89
N ALA A 222 6.51 1.36 -13.06
CA ALA A 222 5.41 0.52 -13.54
C ALA A 222 5.05 -0.60 -12.56
N ARG A 223 6.05 -1.28 -11.98
CA ARG A 223 5.80 -2.32 -10.95
C ARG A 223 5.19 -1.76 -9.66
N LEU A 224 5.49 -0.51 -9.29
CA LEU A 224 4.89 0.14 -8.13
C LEU A 224 3.44 0.54 -8.41
N GLU A 225 3.14 1.01 -9.62
CA GLU A 225 1.77 1.30 -10.06
C GLU A 225 0.90 0.03 -10.06
N ASP A 226 1.40 -1.08 -10.61
CA ASP A 226 0.70 -2.39 -10.57
C ASP A 226 0.41 -2.85 -9.14
N ARG A 227 1.39 -2.66 -8.23
CA ARG A 227 1.22 -3.00 -6.81
C ARG A 227 0.22 -2.10 -6.10
N ALA A 228 0.24 -0.80 -6.40
CA ALA A 228 -0.72 0.16 -5.85
C ALA A 228 -2.14 -0.22 -6.28
N HIS A 229 -2.35 -0.52 -7.56
CA HIS A 229 -3.63 -0.95 -8.08
C HIS A 229 -4.12 -2.27 -7.44
N ALA A 230 -3.21 -3.24 -7.27
CA ALA A 230 -3.54 -4.49 -6.58
C ALA A 230 -3.91 -4.30 -5.09
N LEU A 231 -3.30 -3.31 -4.41
CA LEU A 231 -3.66 -2.96 -3.04
C LEU A 231 -5.01 -2.26 -2.97
N GLU A 232 -5.33 -1.41 -3.93
CA GLU A 232 -6.62 -0.72 -4.04
C GLU A 232 -7.76 -1.73 -4.20
N LEU A 233 -7.66 -2.69 -5.14
CA LEU A 233 -8.65 -3.77 -5.27
C LEU A 233 -8.79 -4.61 -4.00
N ARG A 234 -7.70 -4.86 -3.28
CA ARG A 234 -7.76 -5.58 -1.99
C ARG A 234 -8.46 -4.76 -0.92
N SER A 235 -8.25 -3.44 -0.88
CA SER A 235 -8.93 -2.53 0.03
C SER A 235 -10.43 -2.57 -0.21
N ASP A 236 -10.86 -2.39 -1.46
CA ASP A 236 -12.28 -2.45 -1.85
C ASP A 236 -12.93 -3.79 -1.48
N SER A 237 -12.20 -4.89 -1.69
CA SER A 237 -12.67 -6.22 -1.28
C SER A 237 -12.82 -6.36 0.23
N LEU A 238 -11.88 -5.82 1.01
CA LEU A 238 -11.94 -5.83 2.47
C LEU A 238 -13.08 -4.95 2.99
N GLU A 239 -13.29 -3.77 2.39
CA GLU A 239 -14.42 -2.90 2.72
C GLU A 239 -15.76 -3.59 2.42
N GLY A 240 -15.89 -4.26 1.27
CA GLY A 240 -17.08 -5.05 0.95
C GLY A 240 -17.34 -6.17 1.95
N ARG A 241 -16.30 -6.89 2.38
CA ARG A 241 -16.41 -7.94 3.41
C ARG A 241 -16.77 -7.37 4.78
N ALA A 242 -16.16 -6.24 5.16
CA ALA A 242 -16.47 -5.56 6.42
C ALA A 242 -17.94 -5.08 6.44
N GLY A 243 -18.43 -4.55 5.31
CA GLY A 243 -19.84 -4.19 5.14
C GLY A 243 -20.79 -5.38 5.30
N ALA A 244 -20.45 -6.54 4.72
CA ALA A 244 -21.23 -7.76 4.87
C ALA A 244 -21.29 -8.25 6.32
N VAL A 245 -20.14 -8.28 7.02
CA VAL A 245 -20.08 -8.67 8.44
C VAL A 245 -20.86 -7.69 9.32
N ALA A 246 -20.78 -6.38 9.04
CA ALA A 246 -21.55 -5.38 9.76
C ALA A 246 -23.06 -5.60 9.59
N HIS A 247 -23.51 -5.99 8.38
CA HIS A 247 -24.91 -6.32 8.13
C HIS A 247 -25.34 -7.57 8.91
N GLU A 248 -24.55 -8.65 8.88
CA GLU A 248 -24.83 -9.87 9.66
C GLU A 248 -24.91 -9.60 11.17
N LEU A 249 -24.06 -8.71 11.70
CA LEU A 249 -24.11 -8.31 13.12
C LEU A 249 -25.42 -7.58 13.47
N VAL A 250 -25.95 -6.77 12.55
CA VAL A 250 -27.24 -6.10 12.75
C VAL A 250 -28.37 -7.12 12.80
N ASP A 251 -28.37 -8.10 11.90
CA ASP A 251 -29.37 -9.17 11.87
C ASP A 251 -29.28 -10.06 13.11
N LEU A 252 -28.05 -10.47 13.50
CA LEU A 252 -27.83 -11.27 14.70
C LEU A 252 -28.32 -10.54 15.95
N ARG A 253 -28.07 -9.23 16.06
CA ARG A 253 -28.60 -8.41 17.16
C ARG A 253 -30.12 -8.42 17.17
N HIS A 254 -30.77 -8.34 16.01
CA HIS A 254 -32.23 -8.44 15.91
C HIS A 254 -32.74 -9.81 16.41
N TYR A 255 -32.09 -10.90 16.00
CA TYR A 255 -32.44 -12.25 16.46
C TYR A 255 -32.25 -12.42 17.97
N VAL A 256 -31.17 -11.89 18.55
CA VAL A 256 -30.92 -11.93 20.00
C VAL A 256 -32.00 -11.15 20.75
N HIS A 257 -32.39 -9.96 20.28
CA HIS A 257 -33.49 -9.21 20.88
C HIS A 257 -34.82 -9.96 20.80
N ALA A 258 -35.12 -10.56 19.65
CA ALA A 258 -36.32 -11.37 19.49
C ALA A 258 -36.31 -12.58 20.45
N ALA A 259 -35.20 -13.31 20.52
CA ALA A 259 -35.04 -14.46 21.41
C ALA A 259 -35.23 -14.06 22.89
N ASN A 260 -34.64 -12.94 23.32
CA ASN A 260 -34.84 -12.43 24.68
C ASN A 260 -36.30 -12.10 24.97
N HIS A 261 -37.02 -11.50 24.02
CA HIS A 261 -38.45 -11.24 24.16
C HIS A 261 -39.27 -12.55 24.26
N TRP A 262 -38.93 -13.55 23.45
CA TRP A 262 -39.55 -14.88 23.52
C TRP A 262 -39.32 -15.55 24.86
N VAL A 263 -38.09 -15.53 25.39
CA VAL A 263 -37.77 -16.08 26.72
C VAL A 263 -38.58 -15.38 27.81
N ALA A 264 -38.64 -14.04 27.79
CA ALA A 264 -39.43 -13.29 28.75
C ALA A 264 -40.95 -13.56 28.63
N SER A 265 -41.44 -13.82 27.42
CA SER A 265 -42.84 -14.22 27.20
C SER A 265 -43.11 -15.63 27.75
N LEU A 266 -42.20 -16.57 27.49
CA LEU A 266 -42.33 -17.95 27.97
C LEU A 266 -42.31 -18.03 29.50
N GLN A 267 -41.40 -17.29 30.14
CA GLN A 267 -41.34 -17.20 31.60
C GLN A 267 -42.63 -16.68 32.21
N ARG A 268 -43.25 -15.66 31.59
CA ARG A 268 -44.57 -15.15 32.04
C ARG A 268 -45.67 -16.19 31.85
N SER A 269 -45.74 -16.84 30.70
CA SER A 269 -46.77 -17.88 30.47
C SER A 269 -46.63 -19.07 31.42
N LEU A 270 -45.39 -19.43 31.81
CA LEU A 270 -45.16 -20.50 32.77
C LEU A 270 -45.65 -20.12 34.17
N ALA A 271 -45.33 -18.89 34.62
CA ALA A 271 -45.81 -18.38 35.90
C ALA A 271 -47.36 -18.31 35.94
N GLU A 272 -48.00 -17.86 34.85
CA GLU A 272 -49.46 -17.86 34.74
C GLU A 272 -50.06 -19.28 34.84
N LEU A 273 -49.41 -20.27 34.22
CA LEU A 273 -49.86 -21.67 34.31
C LEU A 273 -49.72 -22.23 35.73
N GLU A 274 -48.62 -21.91 36.43
CA GLU A 274 -48.40 -22.31 37.82
C GLU A 274 -49.46 -21.70 38.75
N ASP A 275 -49.78 -20.41 38.57
CA ASP A 275 -50.83 -19.72 39.35
C ASP A 275 -52.22 -20.33 39.09
N VAL A 276 -52.55 -20.64 37.82
CA VAL A 276 -53.82 -21.30 37.48
C VAL A 276 -53.90 -22.69 38.11
N ALA A 277 -52.82 -23.48 38.04
CA ALA A 277 -52.79 -24.81 38.64
C ALA A 277 -52.93 -24.76 40.17
N ALA A 278 -52.29 -23.79 40.83
CA ALA A 278 -52.42 -23.59 42.27
C ALA A 278 -53.85 -23.22 42.67
N ASN A 279 -54.47 -22.27 41.95
CA ASN A 279 -55.85 -21.83 42.21
C ASN A 279 -56.88 -22.95 41.94
N GLU A 280 -56.69 -23.76 40.90
CA GLU A 280 -57.57 -24.93 40.66
C GLU A 280 -57.43 -25.99 41.76
N ARG A 281 -56.20 -26.21 42.27
CA ARG A 281 -55.99 -27.11 43.41
C ARG A 281 -56.68 -26.61 44.68
N GLU A 282 -56.55 -25.32 45.00
CA GLU A 282 -57.24 -24.70 46.14
C GLU A 282 -58.77 -24.84 46.02
N ARG A 283 -59.33 -24.59 44.82
CA ARG A 283 -60.77 -24.78 44.55
C ARG A 283 -61.22 -26.22 44.75
N ALA A 284 -60.44 -27.19 44.26
CA ALA A 284 -60.74 -28.60 44.43
C ALA A 284 -60.73 -28.99 45.91
N ASP A 285 -59.73 -28.54 46.67
CA ASP A 285 -59.60 -28.77 48.11
C ASP A 285 -60.77 -28.16 48.90
N ALA A 286 -61.14 -26.92 48.59
CA ALA A 286 -62.30 -26.24 49.19
C ALA A 286 -63.62 -26.96 48.90
N PHE A 287 -63.84 -27.34 47.63
CA PHE A 287 -65.04 -28.07 47.23
C PHE A 287 -65.12 -29.43 47.92
N ALA A 288 -64.00 -30.16 47.99
CA ALA A 288 -63.96 -31.47 48.63
C ALA A 288 -64.25 -31.38 50.15
N ALA A 289 -63.75 -30.35 50.83
CA ALA A 289 -64.06 -30.08 52.25
C ALA A 289 -65.51 -29.62 52.50
N ALA A 290 -66.14 -28.96 51.52
CA ALA A 290 -67.52 -28.51 51.60
C ALA A 290 -68.55 -29.63 51.39
N LEU A 291 -68.15 -30.79 50.85
CA LEU A 291 -69.05 -31.94 50.65
C LEU A 291 -69.55 -32.46 52.02
N PRO A 292 -70.87 -32.48 52.27
CA PRO A 292 -71.40 -33.06 53.49
C PRO A 292 -71.27 -34.58 53.44
N GLU A 293 -70.66 -35.17 54.46
CA GLU A 293 -70.64 -36.63 54.61
C GLU A 293 -72.05 -37.12 54.99
N ASN A 294 -72.50 -38.21 54.35
CA ASN A 294 -73.78 -38.83 54.64
C ASN A 294 -73.77 -39.39 56.10
N PRO A 295 -74.78 -39.10 56.94
CA PRO A 295 -74.85 -39.60 58.32
C PRO A 295 -74.67 -41.11 58.47
N SER A 296 -75.16 -41.92 57.52
CA SER A 296 -74.96 -43.39 57.56
C SER A 296 -73.51 -43.76 57.31
N SER A 297 -72.86 -43.13 56.34
CA SER A 297 -71.43 -43.32 56.04
C SER A 297 -70.53 -42.85 57.19
N ALA A 298 -70.89 -41.73 57.84
CA ALA A 298 -70.17 -41.21 59.00
C ALA A 298 -70.24 -42.17 60.21
N ALA A 299 -71.39 -42.83 60.43
CA ALA A 299 -71.53 -43.83 61.47
C ALA A 299 -70.67 -45.07 61.18
N VAL A 300 -70.73 -45.60 59.95
CA VAL A 300 -69.89 -46.74 59.51
C VAL A 300 -68.40 -46.41 59.65
N ARG A 301 -67.96 -45.23 59.20
CA ARG A 301 -66.56 -44.78 59.33
C ARG A 301 -66.13 -44.69 60.80
N ARG A 302 -67.00 -44.19 61.68
CA ARG A 302 -66.72 -44.10 63.12
C ARG A 302 -66.56 -45.48 63.76
N ASP A 303 -67.45 -46.42 63.45
CA ASP A 303 -67.40 -47.78 63.98
C ASP A 303 -66.14 -48.50 63.49
N ARG A 304 -65.82 -48.36 62.20
CA ARG A 304 -64.56 -48.85 61.61
C ARG A 304 -63.33 -48.25 62.28
N HIS A 305 -63.28 -46.93 62.46
CA HIS A 305 -62.17 -46.26 63.15
C HIS A 305 -62.05 -46.73 64.60
N ALA A 306 -63.16 -47.00 65.28
CA ALA A 306 -63.14 -47.55 66.63
C ALA A 306 -62.56 -48.99 66.64
N GLU A 307 -62.91 -49.84 65.69
CA GLU A 307 -62.34 -51.19 65.57
C GLU A 307 -60.84 -51.15 65.23
N TRP A 308 -60.49 -50.40 64.20
CA TRP A 308 -59.12 -50.30 63.68
C TRP A 308 -58.15 -49.69 64.70
N SER A 309 -58.58 -48.65 65.41
CA SER A 309 -57.77 -48.08 66.49
C SER A 309 -57.59 -49.06 67.65
N ALA A 310 -58.46 -50.07 67.79
CA ALA A 310 -58.38 -51.06 68.87
C ALA A 310 -57.32 -52.09 68.52
N ALA A 311 -57.34 -52.56 67.27
CA ALA A 311 -56.31 -53.44 66.75
C ALA A 311 -54.92 -52.80 66.82
N LEU A 312 -54.77 -51.54 66.38
CA LEU A 312 -53.48 -50.84 66.48
C LEU A 312 -53.03 -50.68 67.95
N ALA A 313 -53.94 -50.30 68.85
CA ALA A 313 -53.61 -50.09 70.26
C ALA A 313 -53.16 -51.37 70.98
N GLN A 314 -53.59 -52.56 70.54
CA GLN A 314 -53.13 -53.84 71.12
C GLN A 314 -51.62 -54.06 70.95
N HIS A 315 -51.02 -53.44 69.93
CA HIS A 315 -49.61 -53.59 69.60
C HIS A 315 -48.72 -52.48 70.19
N LEU A 316 -49.31 -51.47 70.83
CA LEU A 316 -48.62 -50.27 71.27
C LEU A 316 -48.64 -50.13 72.80
N PRO A 317 -47.58 -49.59 73.42
CA PRO A 317 -47.60 -49.27 74.83
C PRO A 317 -48.61 -48.14 75.13
N PRO A 318 -49.13 -48.03 76.37
CA PRO A 318 -49.93 -46.89 76.78
C PRO A 318 -49.20 -45.57 76.50
N SER A 319 -49.92 -44.58 75.96
CA SER A 319 -49.36 -43.26 75.58
C SER A 319 -48.26 -43.32 74.50
N ALA A 320 -48.25 -44.36 73.66
CA ALA A 320 -47.41 -44.41 72.46
C ALA A 320 -47.63 -43.19 71.55
N ARG A 321 -46.54 -42.65 71.00
CA ARG A 321 -46.56 -41.50 70.09
C ARG A 321 -46.94 -41.96 68.69
N VAL A 322 -48.07 -41.46 68.19
CA VAL A 322 -48.61 -41.81 66.88
C VAL A 322 -48.71 -40.57 66.00
N LEU A 323 -48.06 -40.57 64.84
CA LEU A 323 -48.23 -39.52 63.84
C LEU A 323 -49.17 -40.00 62.74
N ASP A 324 -50.27 -39.30 62.55
CA ASP A 324 -51.19 -39.53 61.44
C ASP A 324 -50.93 -38.52 60.32
N LEU A 325 -50.77 -39.03 59.11
CA LEU A 325 -50.43 -38.28 57.91
C LEU A 325 -51.59 -38.40 56.92
N GLY A 326 -52.24 -37.26 56.65
CA GLY A 326 -53.57 -37.22 56.02
C GLY A 326 -54.67 -37.39 57.06
N SER A 327 -54.68 -36.51 58.07
CA SER A 327 -55.61 -36.62 59.19
C SER A 327 -57.05 -36.23 58.89
N GLY A 328 -57.28 -35.57 57.75
CA GLY A 328 -58.60 -35.15 57.30
C GLY A 328 -59.32 -34.32 58.36
N ASP A 329 -60.54 -34.73 58.70
CA ASP A 329 -61.37 -34.10 59.74
C ASP A 329 -61.00 -34.50 61.18
N GLY A 330 -59.96 -35.31 61.35
CA GLY A 330 -59.46 -35.75 62.66
C GLY A 330 -60.27 -36.87 63.33
N ALA A 331 -61.25 -37.47 62.66
CA ALA A 331 -62.05 -38.57 63.23
C ALA A 331 -61.18 -39.76 63.68
N TRP A 332 -60.18 -40.11 62.87
CA TRP A 332 -59.24 -41.19 63.18
C TRP A 332 -58.35 -40.85 64.38
N LEU A 333 -57.83 -39.63 64.44
CA LEU A 333 -57.06 -39.17 65.60
C LEU A 333 -57.88 -39.18 66.89
N ALA A 334 -59.16 -38.80 66.82
CA ALA A 334 -60.06 -38.89 67.97
C ALA A 334 -60.24 -40.35 68.42
N ALA A 335 -60.33 -41.30 67.49
CA ALA A 335 -60.40 -42.73 67.81
C ALA A 335 -59.12 -43.26 68.46
N LEU A 336 -57.94 -42.84 67.97
CA LEU A 336 -56.64 -43.16 68.58
C LEU A 336 -56.51 -42.57 70.00
N ALA A 337 -56.89 -41.29 70.17
CA ALA A 337 -56.85 -40.62 71.47
C ALA A 337 -57.80 -41.28 72.49
N ALA A 338 -58.97 -41.76 72.06
CA ALA A 338 -59.90 -42.50 72.91
C ALA A 338 -59.32 -43.84 73.44
N ARG A 339 -58.21 -44.31 72.87
CA ARG A 339 -57.45 -45.49 73.33
C ARG A 339 -56.24 -45.14 74.18
N GLY A 340 -56.07 -43.87 74.54
CA GLY A 340 -54.97 -43.39 75.37
C GLY A 340 -53.63 -43.28 74.63
N LEU A 341 -53.64 -43.24 73.30
CA LEU A 341 -52.46 -43.00 72.47
C LEU A 341 -52.18 -41.49 72.36
N ASP A 342 -50.90 -41.11 72.31
CA ASP A 342 -50.48 -39.72 72.10
C ASP A 342 -50.42 -39.43 70.59
N ALA A 343 -51.60 -39.19 70.01
CA ALA A 343 -51.75 -39.01 68.57
C ALA A 343 -51.68 -37.53 68.14
N SER A 344 -50.91 -37.25 67.09
CA SER A 344 -50.85 -35.96 66.40
C SER A 344 -51.05 -36.14 64.89
N GLY A 345 -51.55 -35.09 64.22
CA GLY A 345 -51.94 -35.15 62.82
C GLY A 345 -51.24 -34.13 61.94
N VAL A 346 -51.15 -34.46 60.66
CA VAL A 346 -50.84 -33.50 59.59
C VAL A 346 -51.86 -33.62 58.47
N GLU A 347 -52.40 -32.48 58.04
CA GLU A 347 -53.34 -32.39 56.93
C GLU A 347 -52.91 -31.28 55.96
N ALA A 348 -52.94 -31.60 54.66
CA ALA A 348 -52.58 -30.67 53.59
C ALA A 348 -53.73 -29.71 53.27
N ASN A 349 -54.96 -30.21 53.29
CA ASN A 349 -56.16 -29.42 53.00
C ASN A 349 -56.56 -28.58 54.23
N ALA A 350 -56.25 -27.29 54.17
CA ALA A 350 -56.56 -26.33 55.24
C ALA A 350 -58.05 -26.27 55.60
N HIS A 351 -58.95 -26.48 54.63
CA HIS A 351 -60.40 -26.41 54.83
C HIS A 351 -60.93 -27.58 55.67
N LEU A 352 -60.23 -28.72 55.73
CA LEU A 352 -60.60 -29.83 56.62
C LEU A 352 -60.25 -29.54 58.08
N LEU A 353 -59.23 -28.70 58.33
CA LEU A 353 -58.84 -28.31 59.69
C LEU A 353 -59.93 -27.51 60.40
N GLU A 354 -60.71 -26.71 59.66
CA GLU A 354 -61.87 -25.99 60.21
C GLU A 354 -62.93 -26.94 60.79
N ARG A 355 -62.99 -28.18 60.29
CA ARG A 355 -63.92 -29.22 60.73
C ARG A 355 -63.35 -30.09 61.84
N ALA A 356 -62.04 -30.03 62.08
CA ALA A 356 -61.37 -30.85 63.06
C ALA A 356 -61.40 -30.19 64.45
N PRO A 357 -62.11 -30.75 65.45
CA PRO A 357 -62.23 -30.14 66.77
C PRO A 357 -60.97 -30.30 67.65
N GLN A 358 -59.87 -30.86 67.12
CA GLN A 358 -58.70 -31.30 67.88
C GLN A 358 -57.48 -30.39 67.63
N ALA A 359 -56.93 -29.79 68.68
CA ALA A 359 -55.78 -28.86 68.61
C ALA A 359 -54.42 -29.50 68.23
N ARG A 360 -54.39 -30.77 67.80
CA ARG A 360 -53.17 -31.54 67.53
C ARG A 360 -52.95 -31.89 66.05
N ILE A 361 -53.73 -31.29 65.15
CA ILE A 361 -53.52 -31.41 63.70
C ILE A 361 -52.83 -30.14 63.20
N ALA A 362 -51.67 -30.29 62.56
CA ALA A 362 -50.96 -29.18 61.93
C ALA A 362 -51.23 -29.14 60.43
N GLN A 363 -51.35 -27.93 59.87
CA GLN A 363 -51.39 -27.77 58.41
C GLN A 363 -50.00 -28.06 57.84
N GLY A 364 -49.93 -28.94 56.84
CA GLY A 364 -48.67 -29.21 56.16
C GLY A 364 -48.76 -30.35 55.17
N ASP A 365 -47.74 -30.43 54.31
CA ASP A 365 -47.59 -31.57 53.40
C ASP A 365 -47.16 -32.83 54.18
N PRO A 366 -47.90 -33.96 54.05
CA PRO A 366 -47.59 -35.21 54.73
C PRO A 366 -46.18 -35.75 54.43
N ALA A 367 -45.73 -35.69 53.18
CA ALA A 367 -44.42 -36.19 52.78
C ALA A 367 -43.29 -35.31 53.32
N ALA A 368 -43.41 -33.99 53.20
CA ALA A 368 -42.44 -33.05 53.72
C ALA A 368 -42.34 -33.12 55.26
N THR A 369 -43.46 -33.37 55.95
CA THR A 369 -43.47 -33.59 57.39
C THR A 369 -42.72 -34.86 57.75
N LEU A 370 -43.00 -35.96 57.06
CA LEU A 370 -42.34 -37.23 57.31
C LEU A 370 -40.82 -37.17 57.07
N VAL A 371 -40.37 -36.41 56.06
CA VAL A 371 -38.95 -36.13 55.83
C VAL A 371 -38.30 -35.39 57.00
N ARG A 372 -39.04 -34.52 57.70
CA ARG A 372 -38.54 -33.73 58.84
C ARG A 372 -38.61 -34.47 60.18
N CYS A 373 -39.32 -35.60 60.27
CA CYS A 373 -39.39 -36.39 61.49
C CYS A 373 -38.00 -36.92 61.90
N ALA A 374 -37.68 -36.83 63.18
CA ALA A 374 -36.46 -37.41 63.74
C ALA A 374 -36.47 -38.94 63.62
N ASP A 375 -35.27 -39.51 63.52
CA ASP A 375 -35.10 -40.95 63.38
C ASP A 375 -35.49 -41.67 64.68
N ALA A 376 -36.22 -42.78 64.54
CA ALA A 376 -36.67 -43.62 65.66
C ALA A 376 -37.37 -42.85 66.81
N ASP A 377 -38.18 -41.84 66.48
CA ASP A 377 -38.88 -41.00 67.46
C ASP A 377 -40.33 -41.44 67.71
N LEU A 378 -40.95 -42.11 66.73
CA LEU A 378 -42.38 -42.46 66.73
C LEU A 378 -42.60 -43.94 67.05
N ASP A 379 -43.63 -44.24 67.86
CA ASP A 379 -44.04 -45.61 68.16
C ASP A 379 -44.93 -46.18 67.05
N ALA A 380 -45.77 -45.33 66.45
CA ALA A 380 -46.49 -45.67 65.24
C ALA A 380 -46.66 -44.48 64.27
N ILE A 381 -46.88 -44.81 63.00
CA ILE A 381 -47.25 -43.86 61.94
C ILE A 381 -48.50 -44.39 61.27
N SER A 382 -49.51 -43.55 61.14
CA SER A 382 -50.72 -43.83 60.36
C SER A 382 -50.64 -43.05 59.05
N LEU A 383 -50.80 -43.72 57.91
CA LEU A 383 -50.81 -43.10 56.58
C LEU A 383 -52.15 -43.37 55.92
N GLY A 384 -52.89 -42.33 55.55
CA GLY A 384 -53.94 -42.46 54.54
C GLY A 384 -53.28 -42.70 53.18
N VAL A 385 -53.59 -43.78 52.47
CA VAL A 385 -52.96 -44.07 51.16
C VAL A 385 -53.25 -43.00 50.11
N ASP A 386 -54.41 -42.36 50.22
CA ASP A 386 -54.80 -41.27 49.35
C ASP A 386 -54.07 -39.95 49.71
N ALA A 387 -53.39 -39.87 50.87
CA ALA A 387 -52.70 -38.65 51.33
C ALA A 387 -51.37 -38.41 50.59
N PHE A 388 -50.90 -39.42 49.87
CA PHE A 388 -49.72 -39.38 49.02
C PHE A 388 -50.16 -39.54 47.56
N VAL A 389 -50.77 -38.48 47.01
CA VAL A 389 -51.11 -38.38 45.60
C VAL A 389 -49.82 -38.14 44.80
N GLY A 390 -49.42 -39.11 43.96
CA GLY A 390 -48.20 -38.99 43.17
C GLY A 390 -47.78 -40.27 42.47
N ALA A 391 -46.64 -40.19 41.78
CA ALA A 391 -45.99 -41.33 41.14
C ALA A 391 -45.64 -42.44 42.14
N GLU A 392 -45.51 -43.67 41.65
CA GLU A 392 -45.12 -44.85 42.46
C GLU A 392 -43.86 -44.62 43.31
N SER A 393 -42.89 -43.86 42.79
CA SER A 393 -41.67 -43.49 43.52
C SER A 393 -41.95 -42.71 44.81
N ALA A 394 -42.89 -41.76 44.80
CA ALA A 394 -43.21 -40.94 45.97
C ALA A 394 -43.81 -41.78 47.12
N ARG A 395 -44.56 -42.83 46.80
CA ARG A 395 -45.13 -43.76 47.79
C ARG A 395 -44.05 -44.63 48.44
N ILE A 396 -43.10 -45.10 47.64
CA ILE A 396 -41.95 -45.88 48.13
C ILE A 396 -41.07 -45.01 49.03
N ASP A 397 -40.77 -43.77 48.61
CA ASP A 397 -39.99 -42.82 49.42
C ASP A 397 -40.67 -42.51 50.77
N ALA A 398 -42.00 -42.35 50.76
CA ALA A 398 -42.78 -42.18 51.98
C ALA A 398 -42.64 -43.39 52.93
N LEU A 399 -42.68 -44.62 52.42
CA LEU A 399 -42.46 -45.82 53.24
C LEU A 399 -41.04 -45.87 53.83
N HIS A 400 -40.02 -45.47 53.07
CA HIS A 400 -38.65 -45.39 53.58
C HIS A 400 -38.50 -44.35 54.69
N HIS A 401 -39.09 -43.16 54.51
CA HIS A 401 -39.09 -42.13 55.56
C HIS A 401 -39.92 -42.55 56.78
N ALA A 402 -41.02 -43.27 56.58
CA ALA A 402 -41.80 -43.86 57.67
C ALA A 402 -40.98 -44.86 58.48
N ARG A 403 -40.25 -45.77 57.82
CA ARG A 403 -39.35 -46.72 58.50
C ARG A 403 -38.30 -45.98 59.31
N ARG A 404 -37.70 -44.93 58.75
CA ARG A 404 -36.66 -44.13 59.42
C ARG A 404 -37.19 -43.50 60.71
N ALA A 405 -38.37 -42.87 60.64
CA ALA A 405 -38.97 -42.16 61.76
C ALA A 405 -39.54 -43.08 62.86
N LEU A 406 -39.96 -44.30 62.52
CA LEU A 406 -40.44 -45.29 63.48
C LEU A 406 -39.32 -45.85 64.34
N LYS A 407 -39.56 -46.08 65.64
CA LYS A 407 -38.65 -46.84 66.51
C LYS A 407 -38.43 -48.27 65.97
N PRO A 408 -37.34 -48.95 66.37
CA PRO A 408 -37.25 -50.40 66.19
C PRO A 408 -38.51 -51.07 66.74
N ASP A 409 -39.10 -51.99 65.98
CA ASP A 409 -40.39 -52.62 66.27
C ASP A 409 -41.63 -51.71 66.27
N GLY A 410 -41.49 -50.45 65.82
CA GLY A 410 -42.60 -49.52 65.62
C GLY A 410 -43.55 -49.95 64.50
N TRP A 411 -44.78 -49.43 64.54
CA TRP A 411 -45.88 -49.87 63.68
C TRP A 411 -46.28 -48.82 62.64
N LEU A 412 -46.42 -49.27 61.40
CA LEU A 412 -47.02 -48.53 60.31
C LEU A 412 -48.45 -49.02 60.11
N ALA A 413 -49.41 -48.11 60.19
CA ALA A 413 -50.80 -48.35 59.90
C ALA A 413 -51.16 -47.69 58.57
N LEU A 414 -51.29 -48.48 57.50
CA LEU A 414 -51.77 -47.97 56.21
C LEU A 414 -53.29 -48.05 56.19
N ARG A 415 -53.94 -46.88 56.17
CA ARG A 415 -55.38 -46.74 56.03
C ARG A 415 -55.71 -46.66 54.55
N CYS A 416 -56.33 -47.71 54.05
CA CYS A 416 -56.84 -47.80 52.71
C CYS A 416 -58.36 -47.70 52.76
N GLU A 417 -58.84 -46.48 52.98
CA GLU A 417 -60.27 -46.16 52.97
C GLU A 417 -60.47 -44.99 52.02
N ARG A 418 -61.60 -44.95 51.30
CA ARG A 418 -61.96 -43.74 50.54
C ARG A 418 -62.23 -42.62 51.53
N GLU A 419 -61.44 -41.57 51.47
CA GLU A 419 -61.74 -40.36 52.22
C GLU A 419 -63.01 -39.70 51.67
N PRO A 420 -63.99 -39.34 52.53
CA PRO A 420 -65.24 -38.71 52.08
C PRO A 420 -65.02 -37.32 51.46
N TYR A 421 -63.84 -36.73 51.66
CA TYR A 421 -63.47 -35.39 51.25
C TYR A 421 -62.32 -35.37 50.22
N ARG A 422 -62.12 -36.45 49.45
CA ARG A 422 -61.22 -36.45 48.29
C ARG A 422 -61.95 -36.84 47.02
N LEU A 423 -61.61 -36.15 45.94
CA LEU A 423 -62.14 -36.37 44.59
C LEU A 423 -61.09 -37.14 43.78
N GLY A 424 -61.30 -38.44 43.58
CA GLY A 424 -60.40 -39.28 42.80
C GLY A 424 -60.79 -40.76 42.86
N GLU A 425 -60.32 -41.53 41.88
CA GLU A 425 -60.35 -42.99 41.96
C GLU A 425 -59.39 -43.40 43.09
N GLY A 426 -59.94 -43.76 44.25
CA GLY A 426 -59.17 -44.21 45.41
C GLY A 426 -58.20 -45.30 45.01
N GLY A 427 -56.99 -45.26 45.56
CA GLY A 427 -55.93 -46.19 45.19
C GLY A 427 -56.38 -47.63 45.39
N ASP A 428 -56.47 -48.39 44.29
CA ASP A 428 -56.81 -49.81 44.36
C ASP A 428 -55.80 -50.54 45.24
N LEU A 429 -56.31 -51.29 46.20
CA LEU A 429 -55.54 -52.12 47.12
C LEU A 429 -55.05 -53.35 46.36
N ASP A 430 -54.12 -53.17 45.42
CA ASP A 430 -53.36 -54.29 44.90
C ASP A 430 -52.50 -54.83 46.05
N ALA A 431 -53.04 -55.84 46.73
CA ALA A 431 -52.44 -56.44 47.91
C ALA A 431 -51.04 -57.01 47.60
N ALA A 432 -50.79 -57.46 46.37
CA ALA A 432 -49.49 -57.95 45.95
C ALA A 432 -48.48 -56.79 45.86
N ARG A 433 -48.92 -55.65 45.30
CA ARG A 433 -48.07 -54.47 45.11
C ARG A 433 -47.72 -53.78 46.42
N TRP A 434 -48.70 -53.58 47.31
CA TRP A 434 -48.45 -53.01 48.64
C TRP A 434 -47.58 -53.92 49.51
N SER A 435 -47.79 -55.24 49.44
CA SER A 435 -46.92 -56.21 50.13
C SER A 435 -45.48 -56.11 49.65
N ALA A 436 -45.25 -56.03 48.33
CA ALA A 436 -43.92 -55.88 47.76
C ALA A 436 -43.23 -54.56 48.20
N TRP A 437 -43.96 -53.44 48.17
CA TRP A 437 -43.41 -52.16 48.63
C TRP A 437 -43.10 -52.13 50.12
N LEU A 438 -43.97 -52.71 50.96
CA LEU A 438 -43.73 -52.80 52.40
C LEU A 438 -42.49 -53.63 52.71
N VAL A 439 -42.33 -54.78 52.05
CA VAL A 439 -41.13 -55.62 52.21
C VAL A 439 -39.88 -54.88 51.73
N ALA A 440 -39.93 -54.24 50.55
CA ALA A 440 -38.81 -53.46 50.03
C ALA A 440 -38.41 -52.29 50.95
N ALA A 441 -39.39 -51.66 51.60
CA ALA A 441 -39.16 -50.62 52.58
C ALA A 441 -38.67 -51.15 53.93
N GLY A 442 -38.75 -52.46 54.22
CA GLY A 442 -38.31 -53.09 55.47
C GLY A 442 -39.38 -53.18 56.55
N PHE A 443 -40.61 -53.43 56.13
CA PHE A 443 -41.73 -53.77 56.99
C PHE A 443 -42.16 -55.23 56.79
N ARG A 444 -42.68 -55.83 57.84
CA ARG A 444 -43.47 -57.06 57.76
C ARG A 444 -44.92 -56.70 58.07
N ALA A 445 -45.86 -57.08 57.21
CA ALA A 445 -47.29 -56.79 57.36
C ALA A 445 -48.04 -58.03 57.90
N PRO A 446 -48.06 -58.26 59.22
CA PRO A 446 -48.67 -59.46 59.79
C PRO A 446 -50.21 -59.44 59.77
N GLU A 447 -50.84 -58.28 59.62
CA GLU A 447 -52.27 -58.14 59.88
C GLU A 447 -52.94 -57.19 58.87
N ILE A 448 -54.05 -57.67 58.29
CA ILE A 448 -54.90 -56.89 57.39
C ILE A 448 -56.35 -57.03 57.87
N LEU A 449 -56.95 -55.91 58.28
CA LEU A 449 -58.35 -55.84 58.70
C LEU A 449 -59.15 -55.27 57.54
N ARG A 450 -60.18 -55.98 57.09
CA ARG A 450 -61.03 -55.57 55.97
C ARG A 450 -62.43 -55.22 56.47
N ASP A 451 -62.95 -54.08 56.01
CA ASP A 451 -64.33 -53.65 56.20
C ASP A 451 -64.88 -53.17 54.84
N GLY A 452 -65.59 -54.06 54.14
CA GLY A 452 -66.06 -53.83 52.77
C GLY A 452 -64.91 -53.53 51.80
N ASP A 453 -64.99 -52.36 51.16
CA ASP A 453 -63.97 -51.85 50.22
C ASP A 453 -62.81 -51.12 50.92
N ALA A 454 -62.84 -51.03 52.26
CA ALA A 454 -61.79 -50.41 53.05
C ALA A 454 -60.91 -51.47 53.74
N ALA A 455 -59.63 -51.17 53.93
CA ALA A 455 -58.73 -52.00 54.73
C ALA A 455 -57.74 -51.20 55.56
N LEU A 456 -57.34 -51.77 56.70
CA LEU A 456 -56.19 -51.35 57.48
C LEU A 456 -55.10 -52.40 57.34
N VAL A 457 -53.92 -52.00 56.87
CA VAL A 457 -52.73 -52.85 56.88
C VAL A 457 -51.85 -52.41 58.04
N LEU A 458 -51.65 -53.29 59.01
CA LEU A 458 -50.71 -53.08 60.10
C LEU A 458 -49.40 -53.77 59.76
N ALA A 459 -48.34 -52.97 59.68
CA ALA A 459 -47.00 -53.43 59.32
C ALA A 459 -45.98 -53.02 60.38
N ARG A 460 -45.22 -53.98 60.88
CA ARG A 460 -44.17 -53.77 61.86
C ARG A 460 -42.84 -53.53 61.17
N ARG A 461 -42.10 -52.51 61.61
CA ARG A 461 -40.71 -52.28 61.17
C ARG A 461 -39.87 -53.50 61.54
N THR A 462 -39.16 -54.08 60.58
CA THR A 462 -38.20 -55.16 60.90
C THR A 462 -36.99 -54.57 61.63
N ALA A 463 -36.56 -55.20 62.71
CA ALA A 463 -35.27 -54.88 63.32
C ALA A 463 -34.16 -55.10 62.28
N ASP A 464 -33.21 -54.17 62.18
CA ASP A 464 -32.01 -54.41 61.38
C ASP A 464 -31.23 -55.56 62.04
N GLU A 465 -31.14 -56.71 61.37
CA GLU A 465 -30.31 -57.85 61.80
C GLU A 465 -28.81 -57.48 61.92
N SER A 466 -28.43 -56.28 61.49
CA SER A 466 -27.07 -55.74 61.53
C SER A 466 -26.59 -55.21 62.90
N ALA A 467 -27.41 -55.27 63.97
CA ALA A 467 -27.03 -54.77 65.30
C ALA A 467 -26.99 -55.84 66.41
N ARG A 468 -27.19 -57.13 66.06
CA ARG A 468 -26.98 -58.27 66.98
C ARG A 468 -26.38 -59.47 66.24
N ALA A 469 -25.18 -59.33 65.70
CA ALA A 469 -24.23 -60.41 65.41
C ALA A 469 -22.84 -59.84 65.15
#